data_AF-A0A858RF45-F1
#
_entry.id   AF-A0A858RF45-F1
#
_cell.length_a   1.000
_cell.length_b   1.000
_cell.length_c   1.000
_cell.angle_alpha   90.00
_cell.angle_beta   90.00
_cell.angle_gamma   90.00
#
_symmetry.space_group_name_H-M   'P 1'
#
loop_
_entity.id
_entity.type
_entity.pdbx_description
1 polymer ?
#
loop_
_entity_poly.entity_id
_entity_poly.type
_entity_poly.pdbx_seq_one_letter_code
_entity_poly.pdbx_strand_id
1 'polypeptide(L)'
;MRKTLLFYCLGLSPLLANPLLTYENRPLGSSEEPLVMSTYLPDPGLDPAVFSHHYKSAPAPKYNPGKGEDVPGEEKPIPGVAAGLAVSFGPSLAYVFDTTESRLFYAWQGGFLDFTPYWGDQKRGSRVSFDYVPKLVGNLFHKTSGKNPVQINGKSVDEFPGGPQYVGYSLIKGAPRFEYKAGDHLVTVLLKPSAKEQSFEAEVSCTPPAPLAWKEGDFSVEGKDGKLAFTYTGKTLGSYQGYQVKIDLRKANKEAGETLYNNYGCIACHSTDGSKGHGPSLGGLADTMVELEGSDQKVLADREYLLESIKNPNAKIAKGYPPNYMPPFGIPDVEYDSLVLFIQSLSKPE
;
A
#
# COMPACT_ATOMS: atom_id res chain seq x y z
N MET A 1 9.91 -68.61 -23.37
CA MET A 1 9.01 -67.43 -23.48
C MET A 1 9.58 -66.29 -22.66
N ARG A 2 10.33 -65.36 -23.27
CA ARG A 2 10.76 -64.11 -22.62
C ARG A 2 9.91 -62.97 -23.19
N LYS A 3 9.07 -62.38 -22.35
CA LYS A 3 8.25 -61.21 -22.68
C LYS A 3 9.14 -59.97 -22.64
N THR A 4 9.27 -59.30 -23.77
CA THR A 4 9.87 -57.96 -23.87
C THR A 4 8.83 -56.94 -23.41
N LEU A 5 9.11 -56.24 -22.31
CA LEU A 5 8.28 -55.13 -21.84
C LEU A 5 8.79 -53.84 -22.50
N LEU A 6 8.02 -53.30 -23.42
CA LEU A 6 8.28 -52.02 -24.08
C LEU A 6 7.76 -50.91 -23.15
N PHE A 7 8.66 -50.15 -22.52
CA PHE A 7 8.30 -48.99 -21.70
C PHE A 7 7.94 -47.82 -22.62
N TYR A 8 6.65 -47.47 -22.67
CA TYR A 8 6.17 -46.23 -23.27
C TYR A 8 6.65 -45.05 -22.41
N CYS A 9 7.55 -44.23 -22.95
CA CYS A 9 7.83 -42.91 -22.39
C CYS A 9 6.64 -41.99 -22.72
N LEU A 10 5.73 -41.82 -21.75
CA LEU A 10 4.75 -40.73 -21.75
C LEU A 10 5.51 -39.40 -21.67
N GLY A 11 5.13 -38.47 -22.55
CA GLY A 11 5.79 -37.19 -22.73
C GLY A 11 5.91 -36.38 -21.44
N LEU A 12 7.15 -36.05 -21.09
CA LEU A 12 7.46 -34.92 -20.23
C LEU A 12 7.19 -33.65 -21.03
N SER A 13 6.02 -33.06 -20.87
CA SER A 13 5.87 -31.63 -21.11
C SER A 13 6.84 -30.92 -20.17
N PRO A 14 7.77 -30.08 -20.65
CA PRO A 14 8.59 -29.30 -19.76
C PRO A 14 7.64 -28.38 -19.00
N LEU A 15 7.54 -28.56 -17.68
CA LEU A 15 7.11 -27.49 -16.80
C LEU A 15 8.03 -26.31 -17.12
N LEU A 16 7.51 -25.33 -17.84
CA LEU A 16 8.14 -24.02 -17.95
C LEU A 16 8.45 -23.61 -16.52
N ALA A 17 9.74 -23.51 -16.22
CA ALA A 17 10.21 -22.98 -14.95
C ALA A 17 9.69 -21.55 -14.87
N ASN A 18 8.53 -21.36 -14.21
CA ASN A 18 8.19 -20.05 -13.71
C ASN A 18 9.39 -19.58 -12.88
N PRO A 19 9.97 -18.41 -13.16
CA PRO A 19 11.06 -17.91 -12.36
C PRO A 19 10.60 -17.88 -10.90
N LEU A 20 11.16 -18.76 -10.07
CA LEU A 20 10.83 -18.90 -8.65
C LEU A 20 11.21 -17.65 -7.83
N LEU A 21 11.88 -16.67 -8.44
CA LEU A 21 12.14 -15.36 -7.87
C LEU A 21 11.23 -14.32 -8.51
N THR A 22 10.16 -13.96 -7.81
CA THR A 22 9.47 -12.68 -8.02
C THR A 22 10.29 -11.58 -7.37
N TYR A 23 10.99 -10.79 -8.19
CA TYR A 23 11.73 -9.59 -7.75
C TYR A 23 10.79 -8.37 -7.62
N GLU A 24 9.59 -8.58 -7.10
CA GLU A 24 8.62 -7.49 -6.91
C GLU A 24 8.86 -6.82 -5.56
N ASN A 25 9.49 -5.65 -5.59
CA ASN A 25 9.79 -4.86 -4.38
C ASN A 25 8.62 -4.01 -3.91
N ARG A 26 7.54 -3.95 -4.70
CA ARG A 26 6.29 -3.29 -4.36
C ARG A 26 5.16 -4.31 -4.43
N PRO A 27 5.18 -5.35 -3.57
CA PRO A 27 4.16 -6.38 -3.61
C PRO A 27 2.80 -5.74 -3.34
N LEU A 28 1.80 -6.19 -4.08
CA LEU A 28 0.47 -5.59 -4.04
C LEU A 28 -0.56 -6.73 -4.04
N GLY A 29 -1.50 -6.69 -3.10
CA GLY A 29 -2.60 -7.64 -3.07
C GLY A 29 -3.68 -7.31 -4.08
N SER A 30 -4.81 -8.01 -4.00
CA SER A 30 -6.01 -7.69 -4.76
C SER A 30 -7.25 -7.72 -3.85
N SER A 31 -8.41 -7.31 -4.37
CA SER A 31 -9.65 -7.41 -3.60
C SER A 31 -10.09 -8.85 -3.33
N GLU A 32 -9.69 -9.80 -4.18
CA GLU A 32 -10.02 -11.24 -4.04
C GLU A 32 -8.96 -11.99 -3.23
N GLU A 33 -7.70 -11.59 -3.38
CA GLU A 33 -6.54 -12.18 -2.71
C GLU A 33 -5.72 -11.06 -2.04
N PRO A 34 -6.18 -10.53 -0.89
CA PRO A 34 -5.45 -9.50 -0.20
C PRO A 34 -4.14 -10.05 0.36
N LEU A 35 -3.11 -9.23 0.28
CA LEU A 35 -1.79 -9.52 0.81
C LEU A 35 -1.74 -9.12 2.28
N VAL A 36 -1.29 -10.02 3.15
CA VAL A 36 -1.04 -9.75 4.57
C VAL A 36 0.45 -9.96 4.86
N MET A 37 1.12 -8.93 5.38
CA MET A 37 2.56 -8.95 5.64
C MET A 37 2.88 -8.52 7.07
N SER A 38 3.70 -9.32 7.73
CA SER A 38 4.40 -8.94 8.96
C SER A 38 5.77 -8.39 8.61
N THR A 39 6.02 -7.12 8.94
CA THR A 39 7.28 -6.41 8.65
C THR A 39 7.43 -5.24 9.61
N TYR A 40 8.59 -4.56 9.58
CA TYR A 40 8.68 -3.19 10.09
C TYR A 40 7.82 -2.27 9.24
N LEU A 41 7.14 -1.33 9.89
CA LEU A 41 6.16 -0.47 9.24
C LEU A 41 6.57 1.00 9.34
N PRO A 42 6.34 1.79 8.29
CA PRO A 42 6.61 3.21 8.33
C PRO A 42 5.72 3.90 9.36
N ASP A 43 6.25 4.92 10.04
CA ASP A 43 5.45 5.82 10.86
C ASP A 43 5.12 7.09 10.04
N PRO A 44 3.86 7.31 9.60
CA PRO A 44 3.45 8.51 8.87
C PRO A 44 3.24 9.74 9.78
N GLY A 45 3.86 9.75 10.97
CA GLY A 45 3.66 10.77 12.00
C GLY A 45 2.37 10.52 12.77
N LEU A 46 2.28 9.33 13.37
CA LEU A 46 1.25 8.97 14.33
C LEU A 46 1.40 9.79 15.61
N ASP A 47 0.27 10.06 16.28
CA ASP A 47 0.26 10.72 17.58
C ASP A 47 1.01 9.84 18.60
N PRO A 48 2.00 10.37 19.35
CA PRO A 48 2.71 9.59 20.37
C PRO A 48 1.80 8.88 21.38
N ALA A 49 0.60 9.40 21.65
CA ALA A 49 -0.37 8.75 22.54
C ALA A 49 -0.86 7.39 22.01
N VAL A 50 -0.67 7.10 20.71
CA VAL A 50 -1.12 5.83 20.15
C VAL A 50 -0.24 4.63 20.52
N PHE A 51 0.93 4.90 21.11
CA PHE A 51 1.97 3.91 21.40
C PHE A 51 2.02 3.55 22.90
N SER A 52 0.89 3.61 23.61
CA SER A 52 0.82 3.42 25.07
C SER A 52 1.43 2.13 25.60
N HIS A 53 1.37 1.05 24.82
CA HIS A 53 1.88 -0.28 25.15
C HIS A 53 3.13 -0.66 24.34
N HIS A 54 3.56 0.18 23.40
CA HIS A 54 4.80 -0.01 22.67
C HIS A 54 6.02 0.33 23.53
N TYR A 55 7.08 -0.46 23.39
CA TYR A 55 8.36 -0.13 24.01
C TYR A 55 9.05 1.01 23.24
N LYS A 56 9.45 2.07 23.96
CA LYS A 56 10.25 3.15 23.39
C LYS A 56 11.71 2.73 23.33
N SER A 57 12.20 2.48 22.11
CA SER A 57 13.60 2.13 21.87
C SER A 57 14.57 3.23 22.30
N ALA A 58 15.79 2.82 22.68
CA ALA A 58 16.87 3.68 23.15
C ALA A 58 18.12 3.52 22.26
N PRO A 59 19.02 4.52 22.20
CA PRO A 59 20.31 4.36 21.53
C PRO A 59 21.07 3.15 22.06
N ALA A 60 21.76 2.45 21.17
CA ALA A 60 22.62 1.33 21.49
C ALA A 60 24.10 1.73 21.30
N PRO A 61 25.05 1.15 22.05
CA PRO A 61 26.47 1.30 21.76
C PRO A 61 26.79 0.92 20.31
N LYS A 62 27.70 1.67 19.68
CA LYS A 62 28.12 1.36 18.32
C LYS A 62 28.97 0.10 18.31
N TYR A 63 28.53 -0.93 17.59
CA TYR A 63 29.27 -2.18 17.44
C TYR A 63 30.12 -2.20 16.17
N ASN A 64 31.35 -2.72 16.24
CA ASN A 64 32.18 -2.96 15.05
C ASN A 64 32.29 -4.46 14.74
N PRO A 65 31.60 -4.96 13.70
CA PRO A 65 31.65 -6.38 13.35
C PRO A 65 33.04 -6.90 12.99
N GLY A 66 33.91 -6.04 12.44
CA GLY A 66 35.28 -6.43 12.08
C GLY A 66 36.21 -6.60 13.29
N LYS A 67 35.86 -6.01 14.43
CA LYS A 67 36.61 -6.14 15.69
C LYS A 67 35.95 -7.07 16.69
N GLY A 68 34.65 -7.32 16.55
CA GLY A 68 33.90 -8.14 17.51
C GLY A 68 33.64 -7.44 18.85
N GLU A 69 33.69 -6.10 18.89
CA GLU A 69 33.56 -5.31 20.12
C GLU A 69 32.77 -4.00 19.90
N ASP A 70 32.23 -3.46 20.98
CA ASP A 70 31.69 -2.11 21.01
C ASP A 70 32.81 -1.08 20.86
N VAL A 71 32.55 -0.04 20.08
CA VAL A 71 33.47 1.06 19.81
C VAL A 71 32.82 2.39 20.23
N PRO A 72 33.60 3.47 20.47
CA PRO A 72 33.03 4.76 20.83
C PRO A 72 31.97 5.25 19.83
N GLY A 73 30.80 5.62 20.34
CA GLY A 73 29.65 6.10 19.56
C GLY A 73 28.37 5.34 19.89
N GLU A 74 27.27 5.79 19.30
CA GLU A 74 25.94 5.18 19.48
C GLU A 74 25.24 5.02 18.13
N GLU A 75 24.44 3.97 18.01
CA GLU A 75 23.46 3.77 16.94
C GLU A 75 22.08 4.18 17.44
N LYS A 76 21.42 5.07 16.71
CA LYS A 76 20.08 5.54 17.07
C LYS A 76 19.01 4.51 16.68
N PRO A 77 17.87 4.47 17.40
CA PRO A 77 16.73 3.66 16.97
C PRO A 77 16.31 3.99 15.54
N ILE A 78 15.95 2.95 14.79
CA ILE A 78 15.40 3.09 13.44
C ILE A 78 13.96 3.59 13.58
N PRO A 79 13.56 4.66 12.87
CA PRO A 79 12.21 5.19 12.91
C PRO A 79 11.25 4.25 12.16
N GLY A 80 10.56 3.39 12.89
CA GLY A 80 9.55 2.47 12.37
C GLY A 80 8.76 1.82 13.49
N VAL A 81 7.57 1.35 13.14
CA VAL A 81 6.70 0.59 14.04
C VAL A 81 7.05 -0.89 13.89
N ALA A 82 7.40 -1.51 15.00
CA ALA A 82 7.52 -2.97 15.09
C ALA A 82 6.16 -3.59 15.44
N ALA A 83 5.97 -4.88 15.15
CA ALA A 83 4.79 -5.64 15.57
C ALA A 83 3.43 -5.19 14.98
N GLY A 84 3.40 -4.76 13.72
CA GLY A 84 2.14 -4.56 12.98
C GLY A 84 2.00 -5.49 11.79
N LEU A 85 0.76 -5.61 11.31
CA LEU A 85 0.38 -6.34 10.11
C LEU A 85 -0.10 -5.36 9.06
N ALA A 86 0.63 -5.27 7.95
CA ALA A 86 0.20 -4.50 6.81
C ALA A 86 -0.67 -5.35 5.89
N VAL A 87 -1.80 -4.80 5.46
CA VAL A 87 -2.76 -5.49 4.58
C VAL A 87 -2.96 -4.66 3.32
N SER A 88 -2.97 -5.30 2.16
CA SER A 88 -3.24 -4.68 0.87
C SER A 88 -4.34 -5.43 0.12
N PHE A 89 -5.39 -4.71 -0.25
CA PHE A 89 -6.43 -5.15 -1.18
C PHE A 89 -6.20 -4.57 -2.59
N GLY A 90 -4.93 -4.38 -2.94
CA GLY A 90 -4.56 -3.66 -4.16
C GLY A 90 -4.70 -2.15 -4.02
N PRO A 91 -4.94 -1.43 -5.13
CA PRO A 91 -5.12 0.03 -5.10
C PRO A 91 -6.32 0.50 -4.28
N SER A 92 -7.26 -0.39 -4.00
CA SER A 92 -8.55 -0.07 -3.36
C SER A 92 -8.47 0.24 -1.86
N LEU A 93 -7.54 -0.40 -1.14
CA LEU A 93 -7.33 -0.19 0.29
C LEU A 93 -6.02 -0.86 0.74
N ALA A 94 -5.23 -0.12 1.50
CA ALA A 94 -4.18 -0.67 2.32
C ALA A 94 -4.27 -0.09 3.75
N TYR A 95 -3.85 -0.86 4.73
CA TYR A 95 -3.82 -0.41 6.11
C TYR A 95 -2.79 -1.14 6.95
N VAL A 96 -2.50 -0.59 8.13
CA VAL A 96 -1.73 -1.23 9.19
C VAL A 96 -2.61 -1.50 10.39
N PHE A 97 -2.70 -2.78 10.75
CA PHE A 97 -3.24 -3.21 12.03
C PHE A 97 -2.09 -3.48 13.00
N ASP A 98 -2.03 -2.73 14.09
CA ASP A 98 -1.02 -2.91 15.12
C ASP A 98 -1.44 -4.00 16.10
N THR A 99 -0.53 -4.96 16.34
CA THR A 99 -0.83 -6.10 17.20
C THR A 99 -0.53 -5.82 18.68
N THR A 100 0.25 -4.78 18.99
CA THR A 100 0.53 -4.40 20.38
C THR A 100 -0.62 -3.60 20.99
N GLU A 101 -1.24 -2.71 20.23
CA GLU A 101 -2.38 -1.87 20.63
C GLU A 101 -3.72 -2.47 20.17
N SER A 102 -3.69 -3.55 19.39
CA SER A 102 -4.84 -4.23 18.77
C SER A 102 -5.84 -3.28 18.10
N ARG A 103 -5.32 -2.43 17.20
CA ARG A 103 -6.13 -1.45 16.46
C ARG A 103 -5.55 -1.13 15.09
N LEU A 104 -6.40 -0.52 14.27
CA LEU A 104 -5.97 0.19 13.07
C LEU A 104 -5.07 1.37 13.46
N PHE A 105 -3.88 1.46 12.87
CA PHE A 105 -3.00 2.63 13.00
C PHE A 105 -3.26 3.66 11.92
N TYR A 106 -3.32 3.22 10.66
CA TYR A 106 -3.58 4.09 9.53
C TYR A 106 -4.03 3.31 8.29
N ALA A 107 -4.71 3.99 7.38
CA ALA A 107 -5.17 3.45 6.10
C ALA A 107 -4.92 4.42 4.93
N TRP A 108 -4.63 3.85 3.76
CA TRP A 108 -4.32 4.56 2.53
C TRP A 108 -4.85 3.83 1.29
N GLN A 109 -4.84 4.51 0.13
CA GLN A 109 -5.25 3.95 -1.17
C GLN A 109 -4.19 4.21 -2.25
N GLY A 110 -4.26 3.46 -3.35
CA GLY A 110 -3.43 3.63 -4.56
C GLY A 110 -2.19 2.74 -4.63
N GLY A 111 -1.60 2.37 -3.49
CA GLY A 111 -0.42 1.51 -3.45
C GLY A 111 -0.27 0.80 -2.11
N PHE A 112 0.91 0.27 -1.81
CA PHE A 112 1.20 -0.42 -0.56
C PHE A 112 2.52 0.03 0.06
N LEU A 113 3.51 -0.86 0.08
CA LEU A 113 4.81 -0.65 0.69
C LEU A 113 5.90 -0.90 -0.35
N ASP A 114 6.87 0.00 -0.40
CA ASP A 114 8.06 -0.09 -1.21
C ASP A 114 9.23 -0.61 -0.37
N PHE A 115 9.62 -1.85 -0.65
CA PHE A 115 10.69 -2.56 0.03
C PHE A 115 12.06 -2.38 -0.63
N THR A 116 12.18 -1.58 -1.70
CA THR A 116 13.47 -1.29 -2.34
C THR A 116 14.58 -0.88 -1.35
N PRO A 117 14.35 -0.07 -0.29
CA PRO A 117 15.40 0.26 0.69
C PRO A 117 16.13 -0.95 1.26
N TYR A 118 15.36 -2.01 1.53
CA TYR A 118 15.79 -3.21 2.25
C TYR A 118 16.04 -4.40 1.32
N TRP A 119 15.09 -4.73 0.44
CA TRP A 119 15.19 -5.85 -0.51
C TRP A 119 16.12 -5.55 -1.69
N GLY A 120 16.42 -4.28 -1.94
CA GLY A 120 17.31 -3.84 -3.02
C GLY A 120 16.57 -3.62 -4.33
N ASP A 121 17.32 -3.64 -5.43
CA ASP A 121 16.82 -3.51 -6.79
C ASP A 121 17.39 -4.66 -7.65
N GLN A 122 16.64 -5.10 -8.66
CA GLN A 122 17.03 -6.13 -9.63
C GLN A 122 18.44 -5.92 -10.20
N LYS A 123 18.85 -4.66 -10.46
CA LYS A 123 20.16 -4.37 -11.05
C LYS A 123 21.32 -4.48 -10.05
N ARG A 124 21.06 -4.27 -8.75
CA ARG A 124 22.09 -4.24 -7.70
C ARG A 124 22.14 -5.50 -6.83
N GLY A 125 21.07 -6.29 -6.80
CA GLY A 125 20.94 -7.55 -6.05
C GLY A 125 21.17 -7.45 -4.53
N SER A 126 21.29 -6.24 -4.00
CA SER A 126 21.68 -5.97 -2.61
C SER A 126 20.93 -4.76 -2.07
N ARG A 127 20.71 -4.74 -0.75
CA ARG A 127 20.07 -3.62 -0.04
C ARG A 127 20.67 -2.29 -0.48
N VAL A 128 19.81 -1.31 -0.75
CA VAL A 128 20.26 0.04 -1.14
C VAL A 128 20.59 0.89 0.07
N SER A 129 20.05 0.56 1.25
CA SER A 129 20.30 1.23 2.53
C SER A 129 20.30 0.25 3.71
N PHE A 130 20.68 0.72 4.90
CA PHE A 130 20.49 0.01 6.17
C PHE A 130 19.10 0.28 6.80
N ASP A 131 18.20 0.93 6.05
CA ASP A 131 16.82 1.16 6.48
C ASP A 131 16.00 -0.11 6.26
N TYR A 132 15.57 -0.73 7.35
CA TYR A 132 14.74 -1.94 7.34
C TYR A 132 13.24 -1.61 7.20
N VAL A 133 12.89 -0.32 7.21
CA VAL A 133 11.50 0.14 7.14
C VAL A 133 11.16 0.46 5.68
N PRO A 134 10.16 -0.22 5.09
CA PRO A 134 9.69 0.08 3.74
C PRO A 134 9.08 1.49 3.69
N LYS A 135 9.00 2.06 2.48
CA LYS A 135 8.38 3.37 2.26
C LYS A 135 6.91 3.23 1.88
N LEU A 136 6.05 4.13 2.36
CA LEU A 136 4.66 4.18 1.93
C LEU A 136 4.55 4.53 0.45
N VAL A 137 3.59 3.91 -0.24
CA VAL A 137 3.17 4.27 -1.60
C VAL A 137 1.66 4.47 -1.60
N GLY A 138 1.20 5.66 -1.98
CA GLY A 138 -0.23 5.98 -2.11
C GLY A 138 -0.68 7.17 -1.26
N ASN A 139 -1.99 7.35 -1.17
CA ASN A 139 -2.65 8.48 -0.52
C ASN A 139 -3.22 8.05 0.83
N LEU A 140 -2.57 8.49 1.90
CA LEU A 140 -2.98 8.30 3.28
C LEU A 140 -4.24 9.12 3.55
N PHE A 141 -5.29 8.49 4.09
CA PHE A 141 -6.55 9.16 4.38
C PHE A 141 -7.06 8.96 5.81
N HIS A 142 -6.49 8.01 6.54
CA HIS A 142 -6.79 7.74 7.94
C HIS A 142 -5.50 7.59 8.74
N LYS A 143 -5.45 8.23 9.91
CA LYS A 143 -4.43 8.03 10.95
C LYS A 143 -5.14 8.06 12.30
N THR A 144 -4.86 7.08 13.14
CA THR A 144 -5.41 7.05 14.49
C THR A 144 -4.71 8.04 15.42
N SER A 145 -5.42 8.47 16.47
CA SER A 145 -4.93 9.38 17.51
C SER A 145 -5.56 9.06 18.85
N GLY A 146 -4.88 9.40 19.94
CA GLY A 146 -5.37 9.11 21.29
C GLY A 146 -5.60 7.63 21.59
N LYS A 147 -6.68 7.35 22.33
CA LYS A 147 -7.07 6.01 22.80
C LYS A 147 -7.57 5.12 21.66
N ASN A 148 -7.56 3.81 21.88
CA ASN A 148 -8.18 2.83 21.00
C ASN A 148 -9.66 3.20 20.77
N PRO A 149 -10.11 3.23 19.49
CA PRO A 149 -11.44 3.71 19.16
C PRO A 149 -12.55 2.79 19.63
N VAL A 150 -12.27 1.52 19.90
CA VAL A 150 -13.28 0.57 20.34
C VAL A 150 -13.65 0.83 21.82
N GLN A 151 -14.95 0.91 22.08
CA GLN A 151 -15.52 0.97 23.41
C GLN A 151 -16.49 -0.19 23.62
N ILE A 152 -16.47 -0.78 24.82
CA ILE A 152 -17.41 -1.80 25.27
C ILE A 152 -18.11 -1.27 26.51
N ASN A 153 -19.45 -1.26 26.55
CA ASN A 153 -20.23 -0.68 27.64
C ASN A 153 -19.86 0.80 27.93
N GLY A 154 -19.53 1.56 26.89
CA GLY A 154 -19.13 2.97 27.01
C GLY A 154 -17.72 3.20 27.56
N LYS A 155 -16.96 2.14 27.83
CA LYS A 155 -15.57 2.21 28.31
C LYS A 155 -14.59 1.85 27.19
N SER A 156 -13.52 2.63 27.01
CA SER A 156 -12.48 2.31 26.02
C SER A 156 -11.80 0.98 26.33
N VAL A 157 -11.43 0.23 25.29
CA VAL A 157 -10.75 -1.05 25.48
C VAL A 157 -9.40 -0.92 26.19
N ASP A 158 -8.74 0.22 26.09
CA ASP A 158 -7.48 0.52 26.78
C ASP A 158 -7.62 0.54 28.31
N GLU A 159 -8.84 0.73 28.82
CA GLU A 159 -9.10 0.88 30.24
C GLU A 159 -9.46 -0.46 30.92
N PHE A 160 -9.52 -1.57 30.17
CA PHE A 160 -9.68 -2.91 30.77
C PHE A 160 -8.37 -3.38 31.42
N PRO A 161 -8.44 -4.22 32.47
CA PRO A 161 -7.25 -4.81 33.06
C PRO A 161 -6.39 -5.53 32.02
N GLY A 162 -5.12 -5.15 31.93
CA GLY A 162 -4.18 -5.70 30.96
C GLY A 162 -4.27 -5.13 29.54
N GLY A 163 -5.14 -4.14 29.31
CA GLY A 163 -5.35 -3.51 28.01
C GLY A 163 -5.90 -4.48 26.95
N PRO A 164 -5.94 -4.06 25.68
CA PRO A 164 -6.24 -4.97 24.58
C PRO A 164 -5.10 -5.96 24.37
N GLN A 165 -5.41 -7.25 24.25
CA GLN A 165 -4.42 -8.33 24.08
C GLN A 165 -4.66 -9.08 22.79
N TYR A 166 -3.77 -8.90 21.82
CA TYR A 166 -3.89 -9.56 20.53
C TYR A 166 -3.84 -11.08 20.65
N VAL A 167 -4.77 -11.74 19.93
CA VAL A 167 -4.89 -13.19 19.88
C VAL A 167 -4.37 -13.72 18.55
N GLY A 168 -4.78 -13.11 17.44
CA GLY A 168 -4.45 -13.57 16.10
C GLY A 168 -5.39 -13.00 15.05
N TYR A 169 -5.44 -13.64 13.88
CA TYR A 169 -6.45 -13.36 12.87
C TYR A 169 -6.89 -14.65 12.16
N SER A 170 -8.12 -14.62 11.64
CA SER A 170 -8.65 -15.63 10.73
C SER A 170 -8.96 -15.01 9.37
N LEU A 171 -8.84 -15.77 8.27
CA LEU A 171 -9.12 -15.26 6.93
C LEU A 171 -10.58 -15.47 6.54
N ILE A 172 -11.27 -14.38 6.17
CA ILE A 172 -12.66 -14.38 5.72
C ILE A 172 -12.67 -13.96 4.25
N LYS A 173 -12.73 -14.93 3.33
CA LYS A 173 -12.55 -14.69 1.89
C LYS A 173 -11.26 -13.89 1.60
N GLY A 174 -10.15 -14.35 2.17
CA GLY A 174 -8.85 -13.69 2.09
C GLY A 174 -8.65 -12.52 3.05
N ALA A 175 -9.69 -11.77 3.41
CA ALA A 175 -9.55 -10.62 4.31
C ALA A 175 -9.25 -11.05 5.77
N PRO A 176 -8.23 -10.49 6.44
CA PRO A 176 -7.95 -10.83 7.83
C PRO A 176 -8.99 -10.21 8.77
N ARG A 177 -9.67 -11.07 9.53
CA ARG A 177 -10.44 -10.70 10.72
C ARG A 177 -9.52 -10.84 11.93
N PHE A 178 -9.08 -9.71 12.46
CA PHE A 178 -8.24 -9.64 13.64
C PHE A 178 -9.03 -9.92 14.90
N GLU A 179 -8.39 -10.53 15.88
CA GLU A 179 -8.99 -10.96 17.14
C GLU A 179 -8.10 -10.54 18.31
N TYR A 180 -8.70 -9.95 19.34
CA TYR A 180 -8.01 -9.57 20.56
C TYR A 180 -8.94 -9.65 21.77
N LYS A 181 -8.39 -9.83 22.96
CA LYS A 181 -9.14 -9.80 24.22
C LYS A 181 -9.16 -8.39 24.79
N ALA A 182 -10.30 -7.97 25.35
CA ALA A 182 -10.44 -6.76 26.15
C ALA A 182 -11.34 -7.07 27.34
N GLY A 183 -10.73 -7.22 28.52
CA GLY A 183 -11.41 -7.81 29.68
C GLY A 183 -11.90 -9.23 29.37
N ASP A 184 -13.18 -9.52 29.64
CA ASP A 184 -13.79 -10.82 29.38
C ASP A 184 -14.32 -10.99 27.95
N HIS A 185 -14.11 -9.98 27.09
CA HIS A 185 -14.60 -9.99 25.71
C HIS A 185 -13.50 -10.39 24.73
N LEU A 186 -13.82 -11.31 23.81
CA LEU A 186 -13.12 -11.48 22.55
C LEU A 186 -13.70 -10.49 21.55
N VAL A 187 -12.90 -9.52 21.11
CA VAL A 187 -13.24 -8.54 20.09
C VAL A 187 -12.69 -8.99 18.75
N THR A 188 -13.47 -8.83 17.69
CA THR A 188 -13.02 -9.04 16.31
C THR A 188 -13.16 -7.77 15.48
N VAL A 189 -12.21 -7.53 14.58
CA VAL A 189 -12.18 -6.37 13.68
C VAL A 189 -11.86 -6.86 12.27
N LEU A 190 -12.71 -6.51 11.31
CA LEU A 190 -12.53 -6.82 9.89
C LEU A 190 -12.68 -5.54 9.09
N LEU A 191 -11.65 -5.21 8.29
CA LEU A 191 -11.62 -4.05 7.42
C LEU A 191 -11.59 -4.48 5.95
N LYS A 192 -12.42 -3.84 5.12
CA LYS A 192 -12.58 -4.15 3.69
C LYS A 192 -12.57 -2.87 2.83
N PRO A 193 -12.22 -2.98 1.54
CA PRO A 193 -12.40 -1.88 0.59
C PRO A 193 -13.85 -1.39 0.58
N SER A 194 -14.03 -0.07 0.44
CA SER A 194 -15.33 0.54 0.16
C SER A 194 -15.36 1.03 -1.29
N ALA A 195 -16.56 1.18 -1.84
CA ALA A 195 -16.76 1.79 -3.15
C ALA A 195 -16.48 3.30 -3.18
N LYS A 196 -16.36 3.96 -2.02
CA LYS A 196 -16.05 5.39 -1.93
C LYS A 196 -14.54 5.63 -1.92
N GLU A 197 -14.12 6.79 -2.40
CA GLU A 197 -12.74 7.22 -2.28
C GLU A 197 -12.40 7.48 -0.80
N GLN A 198 -11.13 7.25 -0.45
CA GLN A 198 -10.57 7.59 0.86
C GLN A 198 -11.37 6.99 2.01
N SER A 199 -11.74 5.72 1.85
CA SER A 199 -12.64 5.06 2.78
C SER A 199 -12.36 3.57 2.93
N PHE A 200 -12.84 3.03 4.04
CA PHE A 200 -12.92 1.58 4.28
C PHE A 200 -14.25 1.23 4.93
N GLU A 201 -14.66 -0.02 4.76
CA GLU A 201 -15.74 -0.64 5.52
C GLU A 201 -15.16 -1.38 6.71
N ALA A 202 -15.77 -1.24 7.88
CA ALA A 202 -15.37 -1.91 9.10
C ALA A 202 -16.53 -2.72 9.68
N GLU A 203 -16.24 -3.93 10.11
CA GLU A 203 -17.10 -4.78 10.92
C GLU A 203 -16.37 -5.07 12.25
N VAL A 204 -17.01 -4.73 13.36
CA VAL A 204 -16.49 -4.99 14.71
C VAL A 204 -17.52 -5.80 15.49
N SER A 205 -17.07 -6.81 16.23
CA SER A 205 -17.94 -7.53 17.15
C SER A 205 -17.25 -7.94 18.43
N CYS A 206 -18.01 -8.23 19.49
CA CYS A 206 -17.49 -8.75 20.74
C CYS A 206 -18.30 -9.95 21.25
N THR A 207 -17.63 -10.87 21.93
CA THR A 207 -18.25 -12.03 22.62
C THR A 207 -17.67 -12.15 24.03
N PRO A 208 -18.49 -12.21 25.10
CA PRO A 208 -19.95 -12.13 25.11
C PRO A 208 -20.48 -10.80 24.52
N PRO A 209 -21.69 -10.77 23.93
CA PRO A 209 -22.23 -9.56 23.32
C PRO A 209 -22.41 -8.44 24.34
N ALA A 210 -22.03 -7.22 23.97
CA ALA A 210 -22.22 -6.01 24.76
C ALA A 210 -22.40 -4.79 23.84
N PRO A 211 -22.98 -3.67 24.32
CA PRO A 211 -22.94 -2.39 23.62
C PRO A 211 -21.53 -2.03 23.15
N LEU A 212 -21.39 -1.81 21.85
CA LEU A 212 -20.14 -1.41 21.21
C LEU A 212 -20.23 0.02 20.71
N ALA A 213 -19.10 0.73 20.73
CA ALA A 213 -18.95 1.95 19.97
C ALA A 213 -17.55 2.01 19.33
N TRP A 214 -17.46 2.67 18.19
CA TRP A 214 -16.20 3.15 17.63
C TRP A 214 -16.17 4.66 17.77
N LYS A 215 -15.17 5.22 18.46
CA LYS A 215 -15.03 6.68 18.67
C LYS A 215 -13.61 7.12 18.36
N GLU A 216 -13.48 8.02 17.39
CA GLU A 216 -12.20 8.57 16.95
C GLU A 216 -12.37 10.04 16.59
N GLY A 217 -11.82 10.93 17.41
CA GLY A 217 -12.08 12.37 17.27
C GLY A 217 -13.59 12.67 17.28
N ASP A 218 -14.06 13.35 16.25
CA ASP A 218 -15.48 13.70 16.07
C ASP A 218 -16.30 12.56 15.43
N PHE A 219 -15.65 11.50 14.94
CA PHE A 219 -16.33 10.35 14.34
C PHE A 219 -16.76 9.37 15.43
N SER A 220 -18.05 9.01 15.45
CA SER A 220 -18.60 8.05 16.39
C SER A 220 -19.69 7.21 15.73
N VAL A 221 -19.64 5.88 15.94
CA VAL A 221 -20.72 4.97 15.55
C VAL A 221 -20.98 4.00 16.70
N GLU A 222 -22.25 3.79 17.02
CA GLU A 222 -22.68 2.86 18.07
C GLU A 222 -23.31 1.61 17.46
N GLY A 223 -23.04 0.48 18.10
CA GLY A 223 -23.51 -0.85 17.73
C GLY A 223 -24.39 -1.44 18.82
N LYS A 224 -25.23 -2.42 18.43
CA LYS A 224 -26.10 -3.17 19.33
C LYS A 224 -25.76 -4.66 19.26
N ASP A 225 -26.12 -5.41 20.30
CA ASP A 225 -25.95 -6.86 20.35
C ASP A 225 -24.53 -7.36 20.06
N GLY A 226 -23.52 -6.63 20.56
CA GLY A 226 -22.11 -7.00 20.37
C GLY A 226 -21.62 -6.85 18.94
N LYS A 227 -22.30 -6.07 18.08
CA LYS A 227 -21.91 -5.87 16.68
C LYS A 227 -22.02 -4.41 16.26
N LEU A 228 -21.11 -4.01 15.39
CA LEU A 228 -21.02 -2.69 14.79
C LEU A 228 -20.52 -2.85 13.34
N ALA A 229 -21.11 -2.12 12.40
CA ALA A 229 -20.60 -2.02 11.04
C ALA A 229 -20.75 -0.58 10.52
N PHE A 230 -19.74 -0.07 9.82
CA PHE A 230 -19.74 1.30 9.29
C PHE A 230 -18.81 1.46 8.09
N THR A 231 -18.99 2.55 7.35
CA THR A 231 -18.02 3.05 6.38
C THR A 231 -17.36 4.30 6.96
N TYR A 232 -16.04 4.31 7.09
CA TYR A 232 -15.28 5.51 7.42
C TYR A 232 -14.84 6.18 6.12
N THR A 233 -15.08 7.49 5.98
CA THR A 233 -14.56 8.29 4.85
C THR A 233 -13.72 9.43 5.41
N GLY A 234 -12.45 9.48 4.99
CA GLY A 234 -11.48 10.49 5.39
C GLY A 234 -11.24 11.55 4.32
N LYS A 235 -10.11 12.25 4.47
CA LYS A 235 -9.54 13.17 3.48
C LYS A 235 -8.07 12.83 3.30
N THR A 236 -7.44 13.17 2.17
CA THR A 236 -5.99 13.02 2.00
C THR A 236 -5.23 13.75 3.11
N LEU A 237 -4.43 13.00 3.87
CA LEU A 237 -3.53 13.48 4.92
C LEU A 237 -2.07 13.56 4.43
N GLY A 238 -1.73 12.81 3.39
CA GLY A 238 -0.41 12.82 2.76
C GLY A 238 -0.35 11.89 1.55
N SER A 239 0.50 12.22 0.59
CA SER A 239 0.77 11.40 -0.60
C SER A 239 2.21 10.93 -0.56
N TYR A 240 2.41 9.63 -0.70
CA TYR A 240 3.71 8.97 -0.55
C TYR A 240 4.06 8.22 -1.84
N GLN A 241 5.32 8.31 -2.22
CA GLN A 241 5.80 7.88 -3.54
C GLN A 241 6.78 6.69 -3.46
N GLY A 242 6.99 6.12 -2.28
CA GLY A 242 7.95 5.05 -2.06
C GLY A 242 9.40 5.53 -2.00
N TYR A 243 10.31 4.60 -2.23
CA TYR A 243 11.74 4.88 -2.29
C TYR A 243 12.08 5.59 -3.61
N GLN A 244 12.62 6.79 -3.47
CA GLN A 244 13.06 7.59 -4.61
C GLN A 244 14.42 7.07 -5.08
N VAL A 245 14.42 6.26 -6.12
CA VAL A 245 15.66 5.90 -6.81
C VAL A 245 16.25 7.17 -7.41
N LYS A 246 17.52 7.46 -7.11
CA LYS A 246 18.24 8.55 -7.77
C LYS A 246 18.47 8.15 -9.23
N ILE A 247 17.75 8.81 -10.14
CA ILE A 247 17.83 8.52 -11.57
C ILE A 247 18.97 9.34 -12.19
N ASP A 248 19.83 8.68 -12.98
CA ASP A 248 20.82 9.38 -13.79
C ASP A 248 20.16 9.96 -15.05
N LEU A 249 19.64 11.18 -14.92
CA LEU A 249 18.88 11.88 -15.96
C LEU A 249 19.77 12.69 -16.92
N ARG A 250 20.92 12.16 -17.35
CA ARG A 250 21.73 12.80 -18.40
C ARG A 250 21.01 12.85 -19.74
N LYS A 251 20.13 11.88 -20.02
CA LYS A 251 19.29 11.81 -21.22
C LYS A 251 17.98 11.08 -20.91
N ALA A 252 16.90 11.52 -21.54
CA ALA A 252 15.59 10.89 -21.41
C ALA A 252 15.62 9.43 -21.90
N ASN A 253 15.02 8.54 -21.12
CA ASN A 253 14.89 7.11 -21.44
C ASN A 253 13.65 6.52 -20.74
N LYS A 254 13.17 5.38 -21.24
CA LYS A 254 11.94 4.75 -20.73
C LYS A 254 12.12 4.17 -19.32
N GLU A 255 13.31 3.69 -18.96
CA GLU A 255 13.57 3.11 -17.64
C GLU A 255 13.53 4.19 -16.54
N ALA A 256 14.08 5.37 -16.83
CA ALA A 256 13.91 6.57 -16.03
C ALA A 256 12.43 6.96 -15.96
N GLY A 257 11.71 6.93 -17.08
CA GLY A 257 10.28 7.23 -17.14
C GLY A 257 9.43 6.32 -16.27
N GLU A 258 9.66 5.02 -16.30
CA GLU A 258 8.99 4.03 -15.44
C GLU A 258 9.23 4.32 -13.96
N THR A 259 10.47 4.67 -13.63
CA THR A 259 10.84 5.04 -12.26
C THR A 259 10.15 6.36 -11.86
N LEU A 260 10.12 7.36 -12.73
CA LEU A 260 9.43 8.64 -12.49
C LEU A 260 7.92 8.47 -12.38
N TYR A 261 7.31 7.58 -13.16
CA TYR A 261 5.88 7.26 -13.10
C TYR A 261 5.48 6.74 -11.72
N ASN A 262 6.33 5.88 -11.16
CA ASN A 262 6.23 5.38 -9.81
C ASN A 262 6.51 6.48 -8.77
N ASN A 263 7.59 7.22 -8.97
CA ASN A 263 8.06 8.25 -8.06
C ASN A 263 7.18 9.49 -8.00
N TYR A 264 6.43 9.84 -9.05
CA TYR A 264 5.50 10.97 -9.01
C TYR A 264 4.09 10.54 -8.59
N GLY A 265 3.90 9.27 -8.25
CA GLY A 265 2.61 8.73 -7.79
C GLY A 265 1.58 8.57 -8.91
N CYS A 266 2.00 8.62 -10.18
CA CYS A 266 1.10 8.46 -11.34
C CYS A 266 0.34 7.13 -11.27
N ILE A 267 1.00 6.07 -10.76
CA ILE A 267 0.43 4.74 -10.54
C ILE A 267 -0.80 4.70 -9.63
N ALA A 268 -0.97 5.69 -8.75
CA ALA A 268 -2.13 5.74 -7.84
C ALA A 268 -3.44 6.03 -8.58
N CYS A 269 -3.38 6.66 -9.75
CA CYS A 269 -4.54 7.03 -10.54
C CYS A 269 -4.58 6.33 -11.89
N HIS A 270 -3.42 6.13 -12.51
CA HIS A 270 -3.28 5.51 -13.82
C HIS A 270 -2.84 4.06 -13.66
N SER A 271 -3.49 3.15 -14.36
CA SER A 271 -3.04 1.76 -14.46
C SER A 271 -2.20 1.56 -15.73
N THR A 272 -1.39 0.51 -15.76
CA THR A 272 -0.66 0.07 -16.97
C THR A 272 -1.21 -1.22 -17.56
N ASP A 273 -2.16 -1.85 -16.88
CA ASP A 273 -2.75 -3.15 -17.20
C ASP A 273 -4.17 -3.05 -17.82
N GLY A 274 -4.69 -1.83 -18.02
CA GLY A 274 -6.03 -1.63 -18.57
C GLY A 274 -7.14 -1.53 -17.53
N SER A 275 -6.85 -1.81 -16.25
CA SER A 275 -7.83 -1.66 -15.17
C SER A 275 -8.31 -0.20 -15.05
N LYS A 276 -9.58 0.00 -14.67
CA LYS A 276 -10.13 1.34 -14.49
C LYS A 276 -9.69 1.91 -13.14
N GLY A 277 -9.28 3.18 -13.11
CA GLY A 277 -8.87 3.89 -11.91
C GLY A 277 -9.40 5.32 -11.88
N HIS A 278 -8.79 6.16 -11.03
CA HIS A 278 -9.10 7.59 -10.95
C HIS A 278 -8.68 8.36 -12.22
N GLY A 279 -7.71 7.81 -12.97
CA GLY A 279 -7.31 8.28 -14.28
C GLY A 279 -7.42 7.16 -15.33
N PRO A 280 -7.34 7.50 -16.63
CA PRO A 280 -7.32 6.51 -17.70
C PRO A 280 -6.10 5.60 -17.59
N SER A 281 -6.28 4.33 -17.99
CA SER A 281 -5.14 3.42 -18.19
C SER A 281 -4.19 4.00 -19.24
N LEU A 282 -2.89 3.85 -18.98
CA LEU A 282 -1.81 4.18 -19.90
C LEU A 282 -1.38 2.97 -20.74
N GLY A 283 -1.85 1.76 -20.39
CA GLY A 283 -1.53 0.53 -21.10
C GLY A 283 -1.99 0.58 -22.56
N GLY A 284 -1.04 0.63 -23.50
CA GLY A 284 -1.31 0.74 -24.93
C GLY A 284 -1.97 2.05 -25.36
N LEU A 285 -1.87 3.12 -24.57
CA LEU A 285 -2.49 4.41 -24.87
C LEU A 285 -1.82 5.10 -26.08
N ALA A 286 -0.50 5.02 -26.18
CA ALA A 286 0.25 5.73 -27.21
C ALA A 286 -0.20 5.35 -28.63
N ASP A 287 -0.24 6.35 -29.51
CA ASP A 287 -0.66 6.21 -30.91
C ASP A 287 -2.10 5.70 -31.11
N THR A 288 -2.95 5.82 -30.08
CA THR A 288 -4.40 5.54 -30.18
C THR A 288 -5.23 6.82 -30.22
N MET A 289 -6.50 6.71 -30.64
CA MET A 289 -7.42 7.84 -30.66
C MET A 289 -8.12 7.99 -29.30
N VAL A 290 -7.91 9.12 -28.64
CA VAL A 290 -8.53 9.50 -27.37
C VAL A 290 -9.76 10.37 -27.62
N GLU A 291 -10.86 10.05 -26.94
CA GLU A 291 -12.05 10.90 -26.90
C GLU A 291 -11.90 11.94 -25.78
N LEU A 292 -12.29 13.18 -26.04
CA LEU A 292 -12.21 14.28 -25.07
C LEU A 292 -13.58 14.61 -24.47
N GLU A 293 -13.58 15.04 -23.22
CA GLU A 293 -14.77 15.59 -22.56
C GLU A 293 -15.13 16.94 -23.19
N GLY A 294 -16.41 17.15 -23.51
CA GLY A 294 -16.90 18.40 -24.10
C GLY A 294 -16.51 18.64 -25.56
N SER A 295 -16.01 17.63 -26.28
CA SER A 295 -15.68 17.71 -27.70
C SER A 295 -16.04 16.41 -28.44
N ASP A 296 -16.59 16.53 -29.65
CA ASP A 296 -16.84 15.40 -30.55
C ASP A 296 -15.59 14.96 -31.34
N GLN A 297 -14.48 15.69 -31.19
CA GLN A 297 -13.22 15.36 -31.86
C GLN A 297 -12.44 14.31 -31.09
N LYS A 298 -11.85 13.37 -31.82
CA LYS A 298 -10.85 12.44 -31.30
C LYS A 298 -9.46 13.00 -31.55
N VAL A 299 -8.58 12.89 -30.58
CA VAL A 299 -7.17 13.33 -30.66
C VAL A 299 -6.26 12.13 -30.64
N LEU A 300 -5.22 12.12 -31.46
CA LEU A 300 -4.20 11.07 -31.42
C LEU A 300 -3.36 11.24 -30.15
N ALA A 301 -3.16 10.16 -29.39
CA ALA A 301 -2.27 10.13 -28.25
C ALA A 301 -0.80 10.03 -28.68
N ASP A 302 -0.36 11.01 -29.46
CA ASP A 302 1.03 11.17 -29.88
C ASP A 302 1.88 11.78 -28.74
N ARG A 303 3.18 11.94 -29.03
CA ARG A 303 4.14 12.51 -28.08
C ARG A 303 3.71 13.89 -27.54
N GLU A 304 3.12 14.72 -28.40
CA GLU A 304 2.77 16.11 -28.06
C GLU A 304 1.52 16.15 -27.19
N TYR A 305 0.52 15.33 -27.49
CA TYR A 305 -0.65 15.11 -26.63
C TYR A 305 -0.24 14.60 -25.25
N LEU A 306 0.61 13.58 -25.19
CA LEU A 306 1.05 13.01 -23.90
C LEU A 306 1.83 14.05 -23.09
N LEU A 307 2.75 14.78 -23.72
CA LEU A 307 3.53 15.83 -23.05
C LEU A 307 2.65 16.97 -22.54
N GLU A 308 1.69 17.44 -23.36
CA GLU A 308 0.72 18.46 -22.96
C GLU A 308 -0.15 17.99 -21.80
N SER A 309 -0.62 16.73 -21.83
CA SER A 309 -1.45 16.16 -20.77
C SER A 309 -0.72 16.09 -19.43
N ILE A 310 0.59 15.84 -19.42
CA ILE A 310 1.38 15.81 -18.16
C ILE A 310 1.77 17.23 -17.70
N LYS A 311 2.09 18.14 -18.63
CA LYS A 311 2.47 19.53 -18.30
C LYS A 311 1.27 20.39 -17.89
N ASN A 312 0.16 20.25 -18.61
CA ASN A 312 -1.06 21.05 -18.52
C ASN A 312 -2.30 20.14 -18.44
N PRO A 313 -2.50 19.40 -17.33
CA PRO A 313 -3.50 18.34 -17.23
C PRO A 313 -4.95 18.75 -17.47
N ASN A 314 -5.27 20.04 -17.34
CA ASN A 314 -6.62 20.56 -17.61
C ASN A 314 -6.83 21.09 -19.04
N ALA A 315 -5.82 21.04 -19.91
CA ALA A 315 -5.94 21.56 -21.28
C ALA A 315 -6.89 20.71 -22.13
N LYS A 316 -6.80 19.38 -22.00
CA LYS A 316 -7.62 18.40 -22.71
C LYS A 316 -7.95 17.26 -21.76
N ILE A 317 -9.22 17.13 -21.42
CA ILE A 317 -9.68 16.14 -20.43
C ILE A 317 -10.18 14.91 -21.20
N ALA A 318 -9.67 13.73 -20.87
CA ALA A 318 -10.18 12.49 -21.44
C ALA A 318 -11.64 12.26 -21.04
N LYS A 319 -12.45 11.81 -21.99
CA LYS A 319 -13.89 11.59 -21.78
C LYS A 319 -14.18 10.67 -20.60
N GLY A 320 -15.11 11.08 -19.75
CA GLY A 320 -15.51 10.34 -18.55
C GLY A 320 -14.59 10.51 -17.34
N TYR A 321 -13.59 11.40 -17.41
CA TYR A 321 -12.73 11.76 -16.26
C TYR A 321 -12.96 13.22 -15.83
N PRO A 322 -12.94 13.52 -14.52
CA PRO A 322 -13.20 14.88 -14.01
C PRO A 322 -11.99 15.82 -14.21
N PRO A 323 -12.24 17.14 -14.44
CA PRO A 323 -11.19 18.16 -14.42
C PRO A 323 -10.50 18.25 -13.05
N ASN A 324 -9.27 18.75 -13.02
CA ASN A 324 -8.48 19.09 -11.83
C ASN A 324 -8.02 17.91 -10.95
N TYR A 325 -8.17 16.67 -11.41
CA TYR A 325 -7.70 15.49 -10.66
C TYR A 325 -6.23 15.17 -10.90
N MET A 326 -5.75 15.33 -12.13
CA MET A 326 -4.33 15.12 -12.45
C MET A 326 -3.51 16.34 -12.00
N PRO A 327 -2.53 16.20 -11.10
CA PRO A 327 -1.77 17.33 -10.57
C PRO A 327 -0.72 17.81 -11.59
N PRO A 328 -0.41 19.12 -11.65
CA PRO A 328 0.74 19.62 -12.38
C PRO A 328 2.04 19.39 -11.58
N PHE A 329 3.10 18.90 -12.23
CA PHE A 329 4.32 18.49 -11.53
C PHE A 329 5.46 19.53 -11.54
N GLY A 330 5.53 20.42 -12.54
CA GLY A 330 6.58 21.44 -12.63
C GLY A 330 8.01 20.86 -12.65
N ILE A 331 8.21 19.76 -13.38
CA ILE A 331 9.46 18.98 -13.40
C ILE A 331 10.38 19.36 -14.58
N PRO A 332 11.68 19.01 -14.56
CA PRO A 332 12.57 19.26 -15.69
C PRO A 332 12.13 18.56 -16.98
N ASP A 333 12.43 19.15 -18.14
CA ASP A 333 12.01 18.61 -19.45
C ASP A 333 12.50 17.17 -19.70
N VAL A 334 13.71 16.83 -19.24
CA VAL A 334 14.26 15.47 -19.37
C VAL A 334 13.41 14.42 -18.64
N GLU A 335 12.71 14.81 -17.57
CA GLU A 335 11.83 13.94 -16.81
C GLU A 335 10.47 13.79 -17.51
N TYR A 336 9.91 14.89 -18.01
CA TYR A 336 8.72 14.83 -18.86
C TYR A 336 8.94 13.93 -20.08
N ASP A 337 10.05 14.12 -20.78
CA ASP A 337 10.41 13.31 -21.94
C ASP A 337 10.58 11.84 -21.57
N SER A 338 11.14 11.55 -20.40
CA SER A 338 11.27 10.17 -19.90
C SER A 338 9.90 9.54 -19.61
N LEU A 339 8.99 10.26 -18.94
CA LEU A 339 7.62 9.80 -18.69
C LEU A 339 6.89 9.49 -20.00
N VAL A 340 7.00 10.35 -21.01
CA VAL A 340 6.40 10.13 -22.33
C VAL A 340 6.98 8.88 -23.00
N LEU A 341 8.31 8.70 -22.96
CA LEU A 341 8.96 7.49 -23.50
C LEU A 341 8.51 6.21 -22.80
N PHE A 342 8.26 6.27 -21.48
CA PHE A 342 7.70 5.14 -20.74
C PHE A 342 6.28 4.82 -21.20
N ILE A 343 5.39 5.81 -21.27
CA ILE A 343 4.00 5.63 -21.74
C ILE A 343 3.99 5.04 -23.16
N GLN A 344 4.84 5.54 -24.05
CA GLN A 344 5.00 5.03 -25.41
C GLN A 344 5.51 3.58 -25.46
N SER A 345 6.18 3.11 -24.41
CA SER A 345 6.69 1.74 -24.33
C SER A 345 5.66 0.73 -23.80
N LEU A 346 4.53 1.19 -23.25
CA LEU A 346 3.49 0.33 -22.69
C LEU A 346 2.66 -0.32 -23.81
N SER A 347 2.71 -1.65 -23.89
CA SER A 347 1.90 -2.43 -24.81
C SER A 347 0.42 -2.41 -24.40
N LYS A 348 -0.45 -2.68 -25.37
CA LYS A 348 -1.87 -2.93 -25.10
C LYS A 348 -2.01 -4.18 -24.22
N PRO A 349 -2.75 -4.12 -23.10
CA PRO A 349 -3.04 -5.30 -22.28
C PRO A 349 -3.76 -6.38 -23.09
N GLU A 350 -3.46 -7.64 -22.82
CA GLU A 350 -4.09 -8.82 -23.48
C GLU A 350 -5.56 -9.00 -23.11
#